data_AF-A0A315QUP4-F1
#
_entry.id   AF-A0A315QUP4-F1
#
_cell.length_a   1.000
_cell.length_b   1.000
_cell.length_c   1.000
_cell.angle_alpha   90.00
_cell.angle_beta   90.00
_cell.angle_gamma   90.00
#
_symmetry.space_group_name_H-M   'P 1'
#
loop_
_entity.id
_entity.type
_entity.pdbx_description
1 polymer ?
#
loop_
_entity_poly.entity_id
_entity_poly.type
_entity_poly.pdbx_seq_one_letter_code
_entity_poly.pdbx_strand_id
1 'polypeptide(L)'
;GAIASATAPAATVMVLKEYNAEGPLTSTIMAVVGLDDAFALIIFSLINPIAYSQYKGEASIKLTEIIVLPLIEIFGAIILGLFFGYVTQYLLTKFTEKTRKILTIVTSITLSSAVSIFFGLSALIANMSVGFAVRNFAKKNLEISDEMDTLTVPLYALFFIIAGTEIRFSEMGSLSFLMIAFTYLIARIIGKVGGSTMAAKISGAPEAVQKFIGFGLLPQSGVAIALAYSVQKQYVQDTKVGLLIFNTLLLTAAMTEVFGPLLTKYAVIKSGEGTIE
;
A
#
# COMPACT_ATOMS: atom_id res chain seq x y z
N GLY A 1 8.30 -10.17 5.73
CA GLY A 1 7.82 -9.57 6.99
C GLY A 1 7.17 -8.23 6.72
N ALA A 2 7.94 -7.14 6.77
CA ALA A 2 7.44 -5.77 6.63
C ALA A 2 6.50 -5.56 5.42
N ILE A 3 6.90 -6.01 4.22
CA ILE A 3 6.10 -5.86 3.00
C ILE A 3 4.75 -6.61 3.07
N ALA A 4 4.69 -7.72 3.81
CA ALA A 4 3.47 -8.53 3.95
C ALA A 4 2.34 -7.77 4.66
N SER A 5 2.68 -6.70 5.40
CA SER A 5 1.71 -5.85 6.07
C SER A 5 0.89 -4.99 5.13
N ALA A 6 1.29 -4.78 3.87
CA ALA A 6 0.50 -3.98 2.93
C ALA A 6 -0.75 -4.72 2.41
N THR A 7 -1.81 -3.97 2.15
CA THR A 7 -3.09 -4.40 1.57
C THR A 7 -3.49 -3.45 0.44
N ALA A 8 -3.96 -3.99 -0.69
CA ALA A 8 -4.36 -3.17 -1.82
C ALA A 8 -5.74 -2.52 -1.60
N PRO A 9 -5.84 -1.19 -1.54
CA PRO A 9 -7.12 -0.52 -1.33
C PRO A 9 -8.05 -0.62 -2.53
N ALA A 10 -7.51 -0.50 -3.74
CA ALA A 10 -8.32 -0.39 -4.95
C ALA A 10 -9.23 -1.61 -5.16
N ALA A 11 -8.67 -2.81 -5.05
CA ALA A 11 -9.40 -4.06 -5.27
C ALA A 11 -10.48 -4.27 -4.19
N THR A 12 -10.14 -4.05 -2.91
CA THR A 12 -11.09 -4.15 -1.81
C THR A 12 -12.22 -3.12 -1.96
N VAL A 13 -11.90 -1.85 -2.14
CA VAL A 13 -12.90 -0.75 -2.25
C VAL A 13 -13.80 -0.93 -3.46
N MET A 14 -13.28 -1.43 -4.58
CA MET A 14 -14.09 -1.72 -5.76
C MET A 14 -15.16 -2.77 -5.47
N VAL A 15 -14.81 -3.87 -4.79
CA VAL A 15 -15.78 -4.88 -4.37
C VAL A 15 -16.80 -4.29 -3.40
N LEU A 16 -16.39 -3.49 -2.41
CA LEU A 16 -17.34 -2.85 -1.49
C LEU A 16 -18.37 -1.97 -2.24
N LYS A 17 -17.92 -1.22 -3.25
CA LYS A 17 -18.80 -0.39 -4.10
C LYS A 17 -19.70 -1.23 -4.99
N GLU A 18 -19.17 -2.27 -5.65
CA GLU A 18 -19.92 -3.13 -6.57
C GLU A 18 -21.10 -3.82 -5.90
N TYR A 19 -20.93 -4.25 -4.64
CA TYR A 19 -21.97 -4.93 -3.87
C TYR A 19 -22.79 -3.98 -2.99
N ASN A 20 -22.67 -2.65 -3.18
CA ASN A 20 -23.30 -1.60 -2.37
C ASN A 20 -23.19 -1.89 -0.85
N ALA A 21 -22.00 -2.32 -0.42
CA ALA A 21 -21.82 -2.85 0.91
C ALA A 21 -21.89 -1.71 1.95
N GLU A 22 -22.74 -1.86 2.96
CA GLU A 22 -22.93 -0.87 4.02
C GLU A 22 -23.01 -1.53 5.40
N GLY A 23 -22.24 -1.00 6.35
CA GLY A 23 -22.27 -1.47 7.73
C GLY A 23 -20.93 -1.36 8.46
N PRO A 24 -20.84 -1.93 9.67
CA PRO A 24 -19.65 -1.86 10.51
C PRO A 24 -18.40 -2.53 9.90
N LEU A 25 -18.54 -3.68 9.24
CA LEU A 25 -17.43 -4.37 8.56
C LEU A 25 -16.90 -3.52 7.42
N THR A 26 -17.77 -3.03 6.55
CA THR A 26 -17.43 -2.19 5.40
C THR A 26 -16.71 -0.92 5.84
N SER A 27 -17.26 -0.22 6.83
CA SER A 27 -16.66 1.00 7.38
C SER A 27 -15.29 0.74 8.00
N THR A 28 -15.15 -0.37 8.72
CA THR A 28 -13.87 -0.76 9.33
C THR A 28 -12.84 -1.14 8.26
N ILE A 29 -13.22 -1.92 7.24
CA ILE A 29 -12.34 -2.27 6.13
C ILE A 29 -11.85 -1.00 5.42
N MET A 30 -12.75 -0.07 5.08
CA MET A 30 -12.37 1.19 4.44
C MET A 30 -11.38 1.99 5.28
N ALA A 31 -11.61 2.07 6.60
CA ALA A 31 -10.72 2.78 7.52
C ALA A 31 -9.35 2.11 7.63
N VAL A 32 -9.30 0.80 7.80
CA VAL A 32 -8.05 0.03 7.92
C VAL A 32 -7.26 0.14 6.64
N VAL A 33 -7.87 -0.13 5.50
CA VAL A 33 -7.26 -0.10 4.18
C VAL A 33 -6.72 1.30 3.83
N GLY A 34 -7.40 2.38 4.26
CA GLY A 34 -6.91 3.75 4.07
C GLY A 34 -5.65 4.09 4.87
N LEU A 35 -5.39 3.38 5.97
CA LEU A 35 -4.22 3.58 6.82
C LEU A 35 -3.11 2.53 6.60
N ASP A 36 -3.47 1.34 6.11
CA ASP A 36 -2.60 0.16 6.07
C ASP A 36 -1.33 0.40 5.26
N ASP A 37 -1.45 1.05 4.10
CA ASP A 37 -0.29 1.37 3.25
C ASP A 37 0.70 2.32 3.94
N ALA A 38 0.22 3.30 4.72
CA ALA A 38 1.09 4.21 5.46
C ALA A 38 1.87 3.44 6.55
N PHE A 39 1.19 2.56 7.28
CA PHE A 39 1.85 1.69 8.25
C PHE A 39 2.83 0.73 7.60
N ALA A 40 2.49 0.15 6.44
CA ALA A 40 3.38 -0.75 5.72
C ALA A 40 4.67 -0.04 5.29
N LEU A 41 4.57 1.20 4.81
CA LEU A 41 5.74 2.01 4.46
C LEU A 41 6.59 2.36 5.68
N ILE A 42 5.97 2.70 6.82
CA ILE A 42 6.67 2.98 8.08
C ILE A 42 7.40 1.73 8.58
N ILE A 43 6.71 0.59 8.66
CA ILE A 43 7.28 -0.69 9.08
C ILE A 43 8.42 -1.08 8.14
N PHE A 44 8.25 -0.92 6.83
CA PHE A 44 9.30 -1.18 5.85
C PHE A 44 10.52 -0.28 6.07
N SER A 45 10.33 1.02 6.21
CA SER A 45 11.42 1.98 6.40
C SER A 45 12.23 1.68 7.66
N LEU A 46 11.59 1.20 8.73
CA LEU A 46 12.26 0.80 9.97
C LEU A 46 12.99 -0.55 9.86
N ILE A 47 12.38 -1.54 9.20
CA ILE A 47 12.89 -2.92 9.20
C ILE A 47 13.88 -3.19 8.07
N ASN A 48 13.74 -2.52 6.92
CA ASN A 48 14.56 -2.78 5.74
C ASN A 48 16.07 -2.50 5.95
N PRO A 49 16.49 -1.38 6.58
CA PRO A 49 17.91 -1.15 6.87
C PRO A 49 18.51 -2.23 7.78
N ILE A 50 17.75 -2.66 8.79
CA ILE A 50 18.16 -3.74 9.71
C ILE A 50 18.35 -5.05 8.93
N ALA A 51 17.36 -5.42 8.11
CA ALA A 51 17.40 -6.65 7.33
C ALA A 51 18.59 -6.67 6.35
N TYR A 52 18.84 -5.55 5.68
CA TYR A 52 19.94 -5.44 4.71
C TYR A 52 21.31 -5.46 5.37
N SER A 53 21.49 -4.76 6.50
CA SER A 53 22.76 -4.74 7.23
C SER A 53 23.10 -6.11 7.82
N GLN A 54 22.10 -6.83 8.37
CA GLN A 54 22.28 -8.22 8.80
C GLN A 54 22.67 -9.14 7.64
N TYR A 55 22.05 -8.98 6.48
CA TYR A 55 22.39 -9.75 5.28
C TYR A 55 23.85 -9.52 4.83
N LYS A 56 24.36 -8.28 4.92
CA LYS A 56 25.76 -7.96 4.60
C LYS A 56 26.78 -8.50 5.61
N GLY A 57 26.34 -8.99 6.77
CA GLY A 57 27.22 -9.43 7.84
C GLY A 57 27.94 -8.29 8.56
N GLU A 58 27.36 -7.07 8.55
CA GLU A 58 27.93 -5.92 9.26
C GLU A 58 27.76 -6.10 10.79
N ALA A 59 28.88 -6.25 11.52
CA ALA A 59 28.88 -6.59 12.95
C ALA A 59 28.51 -5.42 13.88
N SER A 60 28.50 -4.18 13.40
CA SER A 60 28.25 -2.99 14.20
C SER A 60 27.21 -2.09 13.53
N ILE A 61 25.93 -2.43 13.70
CA ILE A 61 24.86 -1.56 13.25
C ILE A 61 24.71 -0.42 14.26
N LYS A 62 24.98 0.81 13.84
CA LYS A 62 24.83 1.98 14.73
C LYS A 62 23.34 2.23 14.97
N LEU A 63 22.97 2.53 16.23
CA LEU A 63 21.60 2.88 16.62
C LEU A 63 21.03 4.03 15.75
N THR A 64 21.90 4.93 15.29
CA THR A 64 21.57 6.03 14.38
C THR A 64 21.03 5.54 13.03
N GLU A 65 21.58 4.47 12.48
CA GLU A 65 21.20 3.93 11.17
C GLU A 65 19.92 3.09 11.25
N ILE A 66 19.65 2.49 12.42
CA ILE A 66 18.45 1.67 12.66
C ILE A 66 17.22 2.52 12.97
N ILE A 67 17.39 3.57 13.79
CA ILE A 67 16.26 4.30 14.37
C ILE A 67 16.20 5.72 13.81
N VAL A 68 17.31 6.47 13.92
CA VAL A 68 17.27 7.91 13.62
C VAL A 68 17.05 8.17 12.13
N LEU A 69 17.76 7.48 11.25
CA LEU A 69 17.62 7.68 9.79
C LEU A 69 16.21 7.33 9.28
N PRO A 70 15.61 6.17 9.59
CA PRO A 70 14.24 5.89 9.18
C PRO A 70 13.21 6.87 9.75
N LEU A 71 13.39 7.34 10.98
CA LEU A 71 12.49 8.35 11.55
C LEU A 71 12.62 9.68 10.81
N ILE A 72 13.83 10.12 10.46
CA ILE A 72 14.04 11.30 9.62
C ILE A 72 13.41 11.11 8.24
N GLU A 73 13.57 9.92 7.63
CA GLU A 73 12.95 9.59 6.35
C GLU A 73 11.42 9.70 6.39
N ILE A 74 10.79 9.10 7.42
CA ILE A 74 9.34 9.09 7.60
C ILE A 74 8.83 10.50 7.93
N PHE A 75 9.34 11.14 8.99
CA PHE A 75 8.84 12.44 9.42
C PHE A 75 9.18 13.54 8.42
N GLY A 76 10.36 13.48 7.80
CA GLY A 76 10.74 14.38 6.71
C GLY A 76 9.78 14.25 5.53
N ALA A 77 9.45 13.03 5.10
CA ALA A 77 8.48 12.80 4.03
C ALA A 77 7.08 13.32 4.39
N ILE A 78 6.63 13.09 5.64
CA ILE A 78 5.33 13.59 6.11
C ILE A 78 5.30 15.12 6.09
N ILE A 79 6.30 15.79 6.68
CA ILE A 79 6.35 17.26 6.73
C ILE A 79 6.37 17.84 5.32
N LEU A 80 7.21 17.28 4.44
CA LEU A 80 7.32 17.72 3.05
C LEU A 80 6.00 17.54 2.29
N GLY A 81 5.36 16.38 2.44
CA GLY A 81 4.09 16.09 1.80
C GLY A 81 2.93 16.92 2.33
N LEU A 82 2.88 17.19 3.65
CA LEU A 82 1.89 18.11 4.24
C LEU A 82 2.09 19.54 3.71
N PHE A 83 3.33 19.99 3.57
CA PHE A 83 3.64 21.29 2.97
C PHE A 83 3.14 21.39 1.53
N PHE A 84 3.52 20.44 0.66
CA PHE A 84 3.04 20.43 -0.73
C PHE A 84 1.53 20.25 -0.83
N GLY A 85 0.93 19.40 -0.01
CA GLY A 85 -0.51 19.18 0.01
C GLY A 85 -1.29 20.42 0.46
N TYR A 86 -0.78 21.19 1.42
CA TYR A 86 -1.36 22.48 1.81
C TYR A 86 -1.30 23.50 0.67
N VAL A 87 -0.15 23.63 0.00
CA VAL A 87 0.00 24.51 -1.18
C VAL A 87 -0.95 24.09 -2.30
N THR A 88 -1.04 22.79 -2.59
CA THR A 88 -1.93 22.24 -3.60
C THR A 88 -3.39 22.47 -3.27
N GLN A 89 -3.80 22.23 -2.04
CA GLN A 89 -5.14 22.54 -1.55
C GLN A 89 -5.48 24.02 -1.76
N TYR A 90 -4.58 24.92 -1.40
CA TYR A 90 -4.76 26.36 -1.61
C TYR A 90 -4.94 26.71 -3.10
N LEU A 91 -4.11 26.16 -3.99
CA LEU A 91 -4.22 26.40 -5.43
C LEU A 91 -5.53 25.84 -6.00
N LEU A 92 -5.93 24.63 -5.60
CA LEU A 92 -7.19 24.00 -6.02
C LEU A 92 -8.41 24.81 -5.60
N THR A 93 -8.35 25.54 -4.48
CA THR A 93 -9.46 26.43 -4.10
C THR A 93 -9.60 27.67 -4.99
N LYS A 94 -8.53 28.07 -5.70
CA LYS A 94 -8.52 29.23 -6.60
C LYS A 94 -8.90 28.87 -8.03
N PHE A 95 -8.60 27.64 -8.46
CA PHE A 95 -8.85 27.21 -9.83
C PHE A 95 -10.25 26.62 -9.99
N THR A 96 -10.99 27.14 -10.95
CA THR A 96 -12.32 26.63 -11.34
C THR A 96 -12.23 25.66 -12.52
N GLU A 97 -11.29 25.89 -13.44
CA GLU A 97 -11.09 25.06 -14.62
C GLU A 97 -10.56 23.67 -14.28
N LYS A 98 -11.24 22.63 -14.78
CA LYS A 98 -10.88 21.21 -14.60
C LYS A 98 -9.43 20.91 -15.00
N THR A 99 -8.99 21.39 -16.16
CA THR A 99 -7.63 21.18 -16.66
C THR A 99 -6.58 21.72 -15.69
N ARG A 100 -6.80 22.90 -15.10
CA ARG A 100 -5.87 23.49 -14.12
C ARG A 100 -5.83 22.70 -12.82
N LYS A 101 -6.99 22.21 -12.34
CA LYS A 101 -7.04 21.35 -11.16
C LYS A 101 -6.22 20.07 -11.37
N ILE A 102 -6.41 19.40 -12.49
CA ILE A 102 -5.65 18.19 -12.86
C ILE A 102 -4.14 18.49 -12.93
N LEU A 103 -3.74 19.53 -13.66
CA LEU A 103 -2.33 19.91 -13.78
C LEU A 103 -1.69 20.24 -12.44
N THR A 104 -2.43 20.90 -11.54
CA THR A 104 -1.97 21.21 -10.18
C THR A 104 -1.69 19.93 -9.39
N ILE A 105 -2.59 18.95 -9.47
CA ILE A 105 -2.43 17.67 -8.75
C ILE A 105 -1.24 16.90 -9.30
N VAL A 106 -1.13 16.73 -10.62
CA VAL A 106 0.00 16.04 -11.26
C VAL A 106 1.31 16.72 -10.91
N THR A 107 1.37 18.05 -11.02
CA THR A 107 2.57 18.83 -10.67
C THR A 107 2.94 18.65 -9.21
N SER A 108 1.97 18.68 -8.30
CA SER A 108 2.21 18.47 -6.88
C SER A 108 2.80 17.10 -6.58
N ILE A 109 2.25 16.04 -7.18
CA ILE A 109 2.71 14.66 -6.98
C ILE A 109 4.12 14.51 -7.54
N THR A 110 4.38 14.99 -8.77
CA THR A 110 5.71 14.90 -9.38
C THR A 110 6.76 15.70 -8.62
N LEU A 111 6.42 16.93 -8.19
CA LEU A 111 7.34 17.79 -7.44
C LEU A 111 7.63 17.25 -6.05
N SER A 112 6.58 16.82 -5.32
CA SER A 112 6.73 16.14 -4.02
C SER A 112 7.62 14.91 -4.14
N SER A 113 7.41 14.08 -5.19
CA SER A 113 8.26 12.91 -5.46
C SER A 113 9.72 13.30 -5.71
N ALA A 114 9.96 14.26 -6.60
CA ALA A 114 11.30 14.69 -6.98
C ALA A 114 12.08 15.25 -5.78
N VAL A 115 11.44 16.12 -4.99
CA VAL A 115 12.05 16.70 -3.79
C VAL A 115 12.27 15.65 -2.71
N SER A 116 11.34 14.71 -2.53
CA SER A 116 11.53 13.59 -1.60
C SER A 116 12.73 12.75 -1.98
N ILE A 117 12.84 12.34 -3.24
CA ILE A 117 13.96 11.54 -3.75
C ILE A 117 15.28 12.30 -3.59
N PHE A 118 15.29 13.61 -3.87
CA PHE A 118 16.49 14.45 -3.73
C PHE A 118 17.01 14.50 -2.28
N PHE A 119 16.11 14.57 -1.30
CA PHE A 119 16.48 14.56 0.13
C PHE A 119 16.64 13.16 0.72
N GLY A 120 16.49 12.09 -0.07
CA GLY A 120 16.53 10.71 0.43
C GLY A 120 15.34 10.34 1.32
N LEU A 121 14.19 10.99 1.11
CA LEU A 121 12.94 10.75 1.82
C LEU A 121 12.04 9.80 1.02
N SER A 122 11.10 9.14 1.70
CA SER A 122 10.13 8.25 1.04
C SER A 122 9.12 9.04 0.21
N ALA A 123 9.26 8.98 -1.12
CA ALA A 123 8.33 9.60 -2.06
C ALA A 123 6.88 9.08 -1.91
N LEU A 124 6.72 7.81 -1.51
CA LEU A 124 5.40 7.22 -1.27
C LEU A 124 4.73 7.87 -0.06
N ILE A 125 5.44 7.96 1.08
CA ILE A 125 4.91 8.60 2.30
C ILE A 125 4.61 10.09 2.04
N ALA A 126 5.48 10.78 1.30
CA ALA A 126 5.28 12.18 0.97
C ALA A 126 4.02 12.40 0.13
N ASN A 127 3.81 11.61 -0.94
CA ASN A 127 2.62 11.76 -1.78
C ASN A 127 1.32 11.31 -1.09
N MET A 128 1.38 10.31 -0.20
CA MET A 128 0.25 9.99 0.67
C MET A 128 -0.10 11.17 1.58
N SER A 129 0.91 11.85 2.12
CA SER A 129 0.74 13.04 2.95
C SER A 129 0.21 14.24 2.16
N VAL A 130 0.56 14.37 0.87
CA VAL A 130 -0.05 15.33 -0.05
C VAL A 130 -1.54 15.07 -0.18
N GLY A 131 -1.96 13.84 -0.50
CA GLY A 131 -3.37 13.47 -0.61
C GLY A 131 -4.15 13.70 0.68
N PHE A 132 -3.55 13.33 1.82
CA PHE A 132 -4.10 13.59 3.15
C PHE A 132 -4.34 15.09 3.38
N ALA A 133 -3.34 15.94 3.17
CA ALA A 133 -3.45 17.38 3.37
C ALA A 133 -4.46 18.01 2.40
N VAL A 134 -4.47 17.60 1.13
CA VAL A 134 -5.45 18.09 0.13
C VAL A 134 -6.87 17.82 0.59
N ARG A 135 -7.15 16.62 1.11
CA ARG A 135 -8.49 16.26 1.58
C ARG A 135 -8.86 16.91 2.90
N ASN A 136 -7.94 16.96 3.86
CA ASN A 136 -8.25 17.35 5.24
C ASN A 136 -8.11 18.85 5.53
N PHE A 137 -7.30 19.59 4.75
CA PHE A 137 -7.17 21.04 4.93
C PHE A 137 -8.15 21.85 4.07
N ALA A 138 -8.85 21.19 3.14
CA ALA A 138 -9.86 21.84 2.31
C ALA A 138 -11.09 22.25 3.13
N LYS A 139 -11.37 23.56 3.17
CA LYS A 139 -12.59 24.11 3.81
C LYS A 139 -13.85 24.05 2.95
N LYS A 140 -13.71 23.70 1.67
CA LYS A 140 -14.80 23.56 0.70
C LYS A 140 -14.56 22.33 -0.17
N ASN A 141 -15.62 21.80 -0.79
CA ASN A 141 -15.48 20.73 -1.76
C ASN A 141 -14.59 21.23 -2.93
N LEU A 142 -13.52 20.49 -3.22
CA LEU A 142 -12.59 20.83 -4.28
C LEU A 142 -13.08 20.37 -5.65
N GLU A 143 -14.11 19.50 -5.70
CA GLU A 143 -14.66 18.94 -6.95
C GLU A 143 -13.54 18.36 -7.83
N ILE A 144 -12.78 17.43 -7.23
CA ILE A 144 -11.67 16.70 -7.88
C ILE A 144 -11.87 15.20 -7.86
N SER A 145 -12.96 14.69 -7.26
CA SER A 145 -13.14 13.25 -7.06
C SER A 145 -13.26 12.53 -8.39
N ASP A 146 -14.13 13.02 -9.27
CA ASP A 146 -14.36 12.43 -10.60
C ASP A 146 -13.11 12.54 -11.47
N GLU A 147 -12.38 13.64 -11.37
CA GLU A 147 -11.07 13.84 -12.01
C GLU A 147 -10.05 12.81 -11.53
N MET A 148 -9.99 12.55 -10.22
CA MET A 148 -9.09 11.56 -9.65
C MET A 148 -9.46 10.16 -10.08
N ASP A 149 -10.74 9.79 -10.07
CA ASP A 149 -11.19 8.49 -10.55
C ASP A 149 -10.83 8.30 -12.03
N THR A 150 -11.06 9.32 -12.86
CA THR A 150 -10.71 9.29 -14.30
C THR A 150 -9.20 9.13 -14.54
N LEU A 151 -8.35 9.81 -13.75
CA LEU A 151 -6.88 9.71 -13.89
C LEU A 151 -6.33 8.40 -13.32
N THR A 152 -6.93 7.89 -12.26
CA THR A 152 -6.40 6.75 -11.51
C THR A 152 -6.56 5.45 -12.29
N VAL A 153 -7.67 5.26 -13.01
CA VAL A 153 -7.94 4.05 -13.81
C VAL A 153 -6.81 3.72 -14.82
N PRO A 154 -6.39 4.62 -15.73
CA PRO A 154 -5.31 4.32 -16.68
C PRO A 154 -3.95 4.17 -15.99
N LEU A 155 -3.70 4.88 -14.89
CA LEU A 155 -2.45 4.73 -14.11
C LEU A 155 -2.36 3.35 -13.46
N TYR A 156 -3.46 2.84 -12.91
CA TYR A 156 -3.53 1.48 -12.40
C TYR A 156 -3.31 0.46 -13.51
N ALA A 157 -3.98 0.61 -14.65
CA ALA A 157 -3.79 -0.28 -15.79
C ALA A 157 -2.31 -0.32 -16.23
N LEU A 158 -1.68 0.84 -16.42
CA LEU A 158 -0.26 0.94 -16.77
C LEU A 158 0.64 0.31 -15.71
N PHE A 159 0.40 0.61 -14.43
CA PHE A 159 1.15 0.04 -13.32
C PHE A 159 1.08 -1.50 -13.30
N PHE A 160 -0.12 -2.06 -13.44
CA PHE A 160 -0.33 -3.50 -13.46
C PHE A 160 0.26 -4.17 -14.70
N ILE A 161 0.18 -3.53 -15.87
CA ILE A 161 0.82 -4.02 -17.09
C ILE A 161 2.34 -4.08 -16.90
N ILE A 162 2.96 -2.99 -16.43
CA ILE A 162 4.41 -2.94 -16.20
C ILE A 162 4.82 -3.98 -15.16
N ALA A 163 4.12 -4.03 -14.01
CA ALA A 163 4.38 -5.02 -12.97
C ALA A 163 4.23 -6.46 -13.50
N GLY A 164 3.24 -6.71 -14.36
CA GLY A 164 3.04 -7.99 -15.02
C GLY A 164 4.18 -8.35 -16.00
N THR A 165 4.74 -7.38 -16.72
CA THR A 165 5.87 -7.61 -17.63
C THR A 165 7.18 -7.93 -16.91
N GLU A 166 7.33 -7.48 -15.67
CA GLU A 166 8.49 -7.79 -14.83
C GLU A 166 8.43 -9.22 -14.24
N ILE A 167 7.32 -9.96 -14.42
CA ILE A 167 7.21 -11.34 -13.96
C ILE A 167 8.14 -12.25 -14.80
N ARG A 168 9.25 -12.68 -14.19
CA ARG A 168 10.18 -13.62 -14.81
C ARG A 168 9.82 -15.07 -14.45
N PHE A 169 8.87 -15.64 -15.19
CA PHE A 169 8.40 -17.02 -15.00
C PHE A 169 9.50 -18.09 -15.07
N SER A 170 10.62 -17.81 -15.75
CA SER A 170 11.73 -18.75 -15.92
C SER A 170 12.37 -19.21 -14.60
N GLU A 171 12.28 -18.39 -13.54
CA GLU A 171 12.85 -18.69 -12.21
C GLU A 171 11.80 -19.22 -11.22
N MET A 172 10.51 -19.15 -11.57
CA MET A 172 9.38 -19.40 -10.66
C MET A 172 8.94 -20.88 -10.63
N GLY A 173 9.47 -21.71 -11.52
CA GLY A 173 9.13 -23.14 -11.60
C GLY A 173 9.91 -24.05 -10.64
N SER A 174 10.94 -23.54 -9.95
CA SER A 174 11.73 -24.37 -9.05
C SER A 174 10.94 -24.72 -7.78
N LEU A 175 11.05 -25.98 -7.33
CA LEU A 175 10.35 -26.45 -6.13
C LEU A 175 10.74 -25.61 -4.90
N SER A 176 12.01 -25.24 -4.78
CA SER A 176 12.54 -24.39 -3.70
C SER A 176 11.89 -23.01 -3.68
N PHE A 177 11.75 -22.37 -4.85
CA PHE A 177 11.05 -21.08 -4.96
C PHE A 177 9.59 -21.21 -4.54
N LEU A 178 8.88 -22.22 -5.05
CA LEU A 178 7.46 -22.43 -4.73
C LEU A 178 7.25 -22.63 -3.23
N MET A 179 8.11 -23.43 -2.57
CA MET A 179 8.05 -23.61 -1.12
C MET A 179 8.18 -22.28 -0.36
N ILE A 180 9.11 -21.41 -0.77
CA ILE A 180 9.29 -20.09 -0.16
C ILE A 180 8.06 -19.21 -0.40
N ALA A 181 7.56 -19.16 -1.63
CA ALA A 181 6.42 -18.34 -1.99
C ALA A 181 5.13 -18.77 -1.26
N PHE A 182 4.83 -20.06 -1.21
CA PHE A 182 3.68 -20.58 -0.47
C PHE A 182 3.83 -20.42 1.03
N THR A 183 5.03 -20.60 1.59
CA THR A 183 5.29 -20.35 3.01
C THR A 183 5.03 -18.89 3.35
N TYR A 184 5.53 -17.97 2.54
CA TYR A 184 5.25 -16.54 2.68
C TYR A 184 3.75 -16.24 2.58
N LEU A 185 3.06 -16.79 1.58
CA LEU A 185 1.63 -16.57 1.37
C LEU A 185 0.79 -17.05 2.56
N ILE A 186 1.04 -18.27 3.04
CA ILE A 186 0.34 -18.86 4.18
C ILE A 186 0.63 -18.05 5.44
N ALA A 187 1.89 -17.72 5.71
CA ALA A 187 2.26 -16.88 6.85
C ALA A 187 1.58 -15.51 6.80
N ARG A 188 1.46 -14.90 5.61
CA ARG A 188 0.75 -13.64 5.41
C ARG A 188 -0.74 -13.79 5.68
N ILE A 189 -1.40 -14.83 5.15
CA ILE A 189 -2.83 -15.08 5.38
C ILE A 189 -3.09 -15.26 6.89
N ILE A 190 -2.28 -16.08 7.57
CA ILE A 190 -2.39 -16.29 9.02
C ILE A 190 -2.20 -14.97 9.77
N GLY A 191 -1.17 -14.19 9.40
CA GLY A 191 -0.89 -12.90 10.03
C GLY A 191 -2.01 -11.87 9.84
N LYS A 192 -2.50 -11.70 8.60
CA LYS A 192 -3.56 -10.74 8.29
C LYS A 192 -4.90 -11.16 8.89
N VAL A 193 -5.32 -12.41 8.69
CA VAL A 193 -6.61 -12.89 9.22
C VAL A 193 -6.58 -13.00 10.74
N GLY A 194 -5.55 -13.66 11.28
CA GLY A 194 -5.40 -13.84 12.73
C GLY A 194 -5.21 -12.52 13.46
N GLY A 195 -4.30 -11.67 12.99
CA GLY A 195 -4.00 -10.38 13.61
C GLY A 195 -5.19 -9.42 13.61
N SER A 196 -5.89 -9.29 12.49
CA SER A 196 -7.07 -8.41 12.39
C SER A 196 -8.26 -8.94 13.21
N THR A 197 -8.50 -10.26 13.19
CA THR A 197 -9.55 -10.91 14.01
C THR A 197 -9.26 -10.72 15.49
N MET A 198 -8.00 -10.92 15.91
CA MET A 198 -7.59 -10.74 17.30
C MET A 198 -7.73 -9.28 17.73
N ALA A 199 -7.29 -8.32 16.90
CA ALA A 199 -7.45 -6.90 17.17
C ALA A 199 -8.92 -6.50 17.31
N ALA A 200 -9.79 -6.98 16.40
CA ALA A 200 -11.23 -6.73 16.44
C ALA A 200 -11.90 -7.29 17.71
N LYS A 201 -11.46 -8.45 18.19
CA LYS A 201 -11.92 -9.03 19.47
C LYS A 201 -11.49 -8.20 20.67
N ILE A 202 -10.21 -7.82 20.71
CA ILE A 202 -9.65 -7.03 21.82
C ILE A 202 -10.32 -5.65 21.90
N SER A 203 -10.64 -5.04 20.76
CA SER A 203 -11.31 -3.74 20.71
C SER A 203 -12.82 -3.79 20.96
N GLY A 204 -13.41 -4.98 21.15
CA GLY A 204 -14.86 -5.13 21.30
C GLY A 204 -15.66 -4.76 20.04
N ALA A 205 -15.09 -4.93 18.84
CA ALA A 205 -15.77 -4.62 17.59
C ALA A 205 -16.99 -5.56 17.36
N PRO A 206 -17.97 -5.18 16.53
CA PRO A 206 -19.12 -6.03 16.22
C PRO A 206 -18.73 -7.42 15.68
N GLU A 207 -19.56 -8.44 15.91
CA GLU A 207 -19.25 -9.83 15.51
C GLU A 207 -18.94 -9.99 14.02
N ALA A 208 -19.65 -9.24 13.16
CA ALA A 208 -19.38 -9.19 11.73
C ALA A 208 -17.92 -8.78 11.44
N VAL A 209 -17.42 -7.75 12.13
CA VAL A 209 -16.03 -7.29 12.02
C VAL A 209 -15.08 -8.37 12.51
N GLN A 210 -15.31 -8.91 13.71
CA GLN A 210 -14.45 -9.94 14.29
C GLN A 210 -14.30 -11.17 13.40
N LYS A 211 -15.37 -11.61 12.74
CA LYS A 211 -15.39 -12.84 11.95
C LYS A 211 -14.85 -12.66 10.53
N PHE A 212 -15.06 -11.48 9.93
CA PHE A 212 -14.88 -11.32 8.48
C PHE A 212 -13.83 -10.28 8.05
N ILE A 213 -13.34 -9.42 8.95
CA ILE A 213 -12.38 -8.36 8.61
C ILE A 213 -11.14 -8.89 7.89
N GLY A 214 -10.61 -10.03 8.33
CA GLY A 214 -9.39 -10.62 7.78
C GLY A 214 -9.47 -10.92 6.28
N PHE A 215 -10.64 -11.33 5.78
CA PHE A 215 -10.83 -11.67 4.37
C PHE A 215 -10.80 -10.44 3.46
N GLY A 216 -11.27 -9.28 3.95
CA GLY A 216 -11.25 -8.02 3.22
C GLY A 216 -9.87 -7.36 3.12
N LEU A 217 -8.89 -7.85 3.90
CA LEU A 217 -7.54 -7.31 3.96
C LEU A 217 -6.50 -8.13 3.19
N LEU A 218 -6.92 -9.22 2.53
CA LEU A 218 -6.02 -10.10 1.79
C LEU A 218 -5.49 -9.54 0.46
N PRO A 219 -6.24 -8.73 -0.34
CA PRO A 219 -5.70 -8.15 -1.56
C PRO A 219 -4.35 -7.45 -1.32
N GLN A 220 -3.40 -7.60 -2.25
CA GLN A 220 -2.07 -7.00 -2.16
C GLN A 220 -1.55 -6.65 -3.55
N SER A 221 -1.13 -5.41 -3.76
CA SER A 221 -0.69 -4.94 -5.07
C SER A 221 0.31 -3.78 -4.93
N GLY A 222 -0.13 -2.54 -5.18
CA GLY A 222 0.73 -1.43 -5.58
C GLY A 222 1.93 -1.19 -4.67
N VAL A 223 1.65 -0.94 -3.39
CA VAL A 223 2.68 -0.67 -2.39
C VAL A 223 3.61 -1.86 -2.21
N ALA A 224 3.09 -3.08 -2.18
CA ALA A 224 3.92 -4.27 -2.00
C ALA A 224 4.90 -4.50 -3.15
N ILE A 225 4.45 -4.32 -4.39
CA ILE A 225 5.27 -4.44 -5.59
C ILE A 225 6.32 -3.31 -5.63
N ALA A 226 5.93 -2.08 -5.29
CA ALA A 226 6.87 -0.95 -5.22
C ALA A 226 7.98 -1.19 -4.18
N LEU A 227 7.62 -1.70 -3.00
CA LEU A 227 8.59 -2.08 -1.96
C LEU A 227 9.47 -3.26 -2.41
N ALA A 228 8.89 -4.26 -3.08
CA ALA A 228 9.64 -5.39 -3.64
C ALA A 228 10.71 -4.91 -4.63
N TYR A 229 10.35 -3.97 -5.51
CA TYR A 229 11.26 -3.39 -6.48
C TYR A 229 12.38 -2.57 -5.80
N SER A 230 12.05 -1.82 -4.74
CA SER A 230 13.05 -1.13 -3.92
C SER A 230 14.07 -2.10 -3.33
N VAL A 231 13.60 -3.24 -2.80
CA VAL A 231 14.48 -4.30 -2.30
C VAL A 231 15.33 -4.87 -3.43
N GLN A 232 14.76 -5.20 -4.58
CA GLN A 232 15.53 -5.72 -5.72
C GLN A 232 16.69 -4.79 -6.10
N LYS A 233 16.44 -3.46 -6.16
CA LYS A 233 17.47 -2.44 -6.42
C LYS A 233 18.55 -2.35 -5.33
N GLN A 234 18.19 -2.59 -4.09
CA GLN A 234 19.14 -2.55 -2.97
C GLN A 234 20.10 -3.76 -3.00
N TYR A 235 19.65 -4.89 -3.55
CA TYR A 235 20.40 -6.15 -3.65
C TYR A 235 21.07 -6.34 -5.02
N VAL A 236 21.44 -5.27 -5.73
CA VAL A 236 22.09 -5.36 -7.07
C VAL A 236 23.39 -6.18 -7.06
N GLN A 237 24.12 -6.19 -5.93
CA GLN A 237 25.34 -6.99 -5.76
C GLN A 237 25.07 -8.50 -5.60
N ASP A 238 23.85 -8.88 -5.19
CA ASP A 238 23.38 -10.27 -5.14
C ASP A 238 21.98 -10.34 -5.76
N THR A 239 21.97 -10.32 -7.09
CA THR A 239 20.75 -10.32 -7.90
C THR A 239 19.88 -11.55 -7.65
N LYS A 240 20.43 -12.67 -7.17
CA LYS A 240 19.63 -13.87 -6.87
C LYS A 240 18.71 -13.63 -5.68
N VAL A 241 19.21 -13.02 -4.61
CA VAL A 241 18.40 -12.70 -3.42
C VAL A 241 17.36 -11.64 -3.74
N GLY A 242 17.76 -10.56 -4.44
CA GLY A 242 16.84 -9.51 -4.86
C GLY A 242 15.70 -10.04 -5.74
N LEU A 243 16.02 -10.89 -6.73
CA LEU A 243 15.02 -11.52 -7.60
C LEU A 243 14.14 -12.52 -6.86
N LEU A 244 14.69 -13.29 -5.91
CA LEU A 244 13.90 -14.22 -5.08
C LEU A 244 12.81 -13.47 -4.30
N ILE A 245 13.17 -12.37 -3.63
CA ILE A 245 12.21 -11.55 -2.87
C ILE A 245 11.19 -10.93 -3.81
N PHE A 246 11.65 -10.32 -4.92
CA PHE A 246 10.79 -9.68 -5.91
C PHE A 246 9.77 -10.65 -6.51
N ASN A 247 10.21 -11.79 -7.02
CA ASN A 247 9.35 -12.81 -7.63
C ASN A 247 8.40 -13.45 -6.61
N THR A 248 8.84 -13.64 -5.36
CA THR A 248 7.97 -14.16 -4.28
C THR A 248 6.81 -13.20 -4.03
N LEU A 249 7.11 -11.91 -3.87
CA LEU A 249 6.10 -10.88 -3.62
C LEU A 249 5.18 -10.70 -4.82
N LEU A 250 5.71 -10.74 -6.03
CA LEU A 250 4.94 -10.56 -7.24
C LEU A 250 3.97 -11.73 -7.49
N LEU A 251 4.43 -12.98 -7.29
CA LEU A 251 3.56 -14.16 -7.39
C LEU A 251 2.42 -14.09 -6.37
N THR A 252 2.77 -13.83 -5.12
CA THR A 252 1.80 -13.86 -4.03
C THR A 252 0.84 -12.68 -4.08
N ALA A 253 1.32 -11.50 -4.50
CA ALA A 253 0.47 -10.35 -4.83
C ALA A 253 -0.53 -10.70 -5.94
N ALA A 254 -0.06 -11.27 -7.06
CA ALA A 254 -0.93 -11.71 -8.16
C ALA A 254 -1.99 -12.73 -7.69
N MET A 255 -1.60 -13.71 -6.89
CA MET A 255 -2.55 -14.66 -6.30
C MET A 255 -3.59 -13.94 -5.43
N THR A 256 -3.15 -13.04 -4.55
CA THR A 256 -4.07 -12.32 -3.66
C THR A 256 -4.92 -11.26 -4.37
N GLU A 257 -4.51 -10.75 -5.52
CA GLU A 257 -5.35 -9.92 -6.39
C GLU A 257 -6.44 -10.73 -7.09
N VAL A 258 -6.20 -12.02 -7.38
CA VAL A 258 -7.24 -12.90 -7.91
C VAL A 258 -8.19 -13.39 -6.82
N PHE A 259 -7.66 -13.91 -5.72
CA PHE A 259 -8.48 -14.52 -4.67
C PHE A 259 -9.02 -13.51 -3.65
N GLY A 260 -8.31 -12.41 -3.41
CA GLY A 260 -8.67 -11.42 -2.40
C GLY A 260 -10.01 -10.73 -2.64
N PRO A 261 -10.33 -10.26 -3.87
CA PRO A 261 -11.65 -9.72 -4.19
C PRO A 261 -12.78 -10.74 -3.98
N LEU A 262 -12.56 -12.01 -4.34
CA LEU A 262 -13.54 -13.09 -4.10
C LEU A 262 -13.79 -13.29 -2.60
N LEU A 263 -12.73 -13.23 -1.78
CA LEU A 263 -12.84 -13.33 -0.33
C LEU A 263 -13.46 -12.08 0.31
N THR A 264 -13.20 -10.89 -0.26
CA THR A 264 -13.86 -9.64 0.14
C THR A 264 -15.36 -9.71 -0.13
N LYS A 265 -15.75 -10.17 -1.32
CA LYS A 265 -17.15 -10.44 -1.66
C LYS A 265 -17.78 -11.41 -0.67
N TYR A 266 -17.11 -12.53 -0.41
CA TYR A 266 -17.58 -13.51 0.57
C TYR A 266 -17.82 -12.87 1.95
N ALA A 267 -16.88 -12.03 2.41
CA ALA A 267 -16.95 -11.35 3.70
C ALA A 267 -18.20 -10.47 3.81
N VAL A 268 -18.45 -9.59 2.83
CA VAL A 268 -19.57 -8.64 2.88
C VAL A 268 -20.93 -9.30 2.67
N ILE A 269 -21.00 -10.35 1.84
CA ILE A 269 -22.24 -11.12 1.65
C ILE A 269 -22.56 -11.91 2.93
N LYS A 270 -21.57 -12.56 3.55
CA LYS A 270 -21.78 -13.35 4.76
C LYS A 270 -21.98 -12.53 6.02
N SER A 271 -21.52 -11.29 6.05
CA SER A 271 -21.85 -10.35 7.12
C SER A 271 -23.25 -9.74 6.95
N GLY A 272 -23.90 -9.92 5.80
CA GLY A 272 -25.19 -9.30 5.49
C GLY A 272 -25.09 -7.81 5.16
N GLU A 273 -23.88 -7.32 4.84
CA GLU A 273 -23.66 -5.90 4.51
C GLU A 273 -23.73 -5.62 3.00
N GLY A 274 -23.47 -6.62 2.14
CA GLY A 274 -23.57 -6.50 0.68
C GLY A 274 -24.77 -7.23 0.08
N THR A 275 -25.28 -6.71 -1.03
CA THR A 275 -26.40 -7.29 -1.79
C THR A 275 -25.93 -8.09 -3.00
N ILE A 276 -26.49 -9.28 -3.22
CA ILE A 276 -26.35 -10.00 -4.48
C ILE A 276 -27.53 -9.57 -5.36
N GLU A 277 -27.27 -8.76 -6.39
CA GLU A 277 -28.23 -8.60 -7.50
C GLU A 277 -28.32 -9.89 -8.34
#